data_AF-A0A9E3B576-F1
#
_entry.id   AF-A0A9E3B576-F1
#
_cell.length_a   1.000
_cell.length_b   1.000
_cell.length_c   1.000
_cell.angle_alpha   90.00
_cell.angle_beta   90.00
_cell.angle_gamma   90.00
#
_symmetry.space_group_name_H-M   'P 1'
#
loop_
_entity.id
_entity.type
_entity.pdbx_description
1 polymer ?
#
loop_
_entity_poly.entity_id
_entity_poly.type
_entity_poly.pdbx_seq_one_letter_code
_entity_poly.pdbx_strand_id
1 'polypeptide(L)'
;MSLPYDNSSSVSREQVTEAYLKAIRLIDERVAPLLGKATTRALVEGAARRIMKQYPFLHFLAIRPYTEVIPSVIQEQLSGVTSTELADGLNALLDECFAGLRELTGELIAPPLHDEVIHQLRQTQ
;
A
#
# COMPACT_ATOMS: atom_id res chain seq x y z
N MET A 1 -3.16 -43.04 10.44
CA MET A 1 -2.26 -41.98 10.93
C MET A 1 -2.45 -40.78 10.02
N SER A 2 -3.22 -39.80 10.48
CA SER A 2 -3.47 -38.58 9.72
C SER A 2 -2.49 -37.52 10.24
N LEU A 3 -1.62 -37.04 9.35
CA LEU A 3 -0.71 -35.92 9.63
C LEU A 3 -1.56 -34.68 9.96
N PRO A 4 -1.21 -33.88 10.98
CA PRO A 4 -1.81 -32.58 11.14
C PRO A 4 -1.33 -31.71 9.97
N TYR A 5 -2.27 -31.31 9.11
CA TYR A 5 -2.03 -30.21 8.18
C TYR A 5 -1.72 -28.99 9.05
N ASP A 6 -0.45 -28.57 9.04
CA ASP A 6 -0.06 -27.25 9.49
C ASP A 6 -0.86 -26.25 8.64
N ASN A 7 -1.91 -25.68 9.23
CA ASN A 7 -2.57 -24.48 8.75
C ASN A 7 -1.63 -23.30 8.94
N SER A 8 -0.50 -23.32 8.22
CA SER A 8 0.29 -22.13 7.97
C SER A 8 -0.54 -21.30 7.00
N SER A 9 -1.35 -20.40 7.56
CA SER A 9 -2.16 -19.42 6.83
C SER A 9 -1.27 -18.66 5.85
N SER A 10 -1.14 -19.15 4.62
CA SER A 10 -0.46 -18.43 3.55
C SER A 10 -1.35 -17.25 3.19
N VAL A 11 -1.01 -16.06 3.67
CA VAL A 11 -1.72 -14.82 3.32
C VAL A 11 -1.73 -14.71 1.79
N SER A 12 -2.93 -14.67 1.22
CA SER A 12 -3.10 -14.61 -0.22
C SER A 12 -2.65 -13.24 -0.73
N ARG A 13 -2.17 -13.18 -1.97
CA ARG A 13 -1.84 -11.89 -2.62
C ARG A 13 -3.01 -10.92 -2.68
N GLU A 14 -4.24 -11.46 -2.76
CA GLU A 14 -5.46 -10.66 -2.71
C GLU A 14 -5.64 -10.00 -1.35
N GLN A 15 -5.45 -10.76 -0.26
CA GLN A 15 -5.46 -10.22 1.10
C GLN A 15 -4.38 -9.16 1.29
N VAL A 16 -3.16 -9.40 0.79
CA VAL A 16 -2.09 -8.39 0.79
C VAL A 16 -2.55 -7.13 0.04
N THR A 17 -3.01 -7.26 -1.20
CA THR A 17 -3.44 -6.09 -2.00
C THR A 17 -4.55 -5.31 -1.31
N GLU A 18 -5.56 -6.01 -0.76
CA GLU A 18 -6.68 -5.38 -0.08
C GLU A 18 -6.23 -4.64 1.19
N ALA A 19 -5.36 -5.24 2.01
CA ALA A 19 -4.84 -4.63 3.23
C ALA A 19 -4.11 -3.30 2.92
N TYR A 20 -3.23 -3.29 1.92
CA TYR A 20 -2.49 -2.09 1.56
C TYR A 20 -3.34 -1.04 0.86
N LEU A 21 -4.33 -1.43 0.04
CA LEU A 21 -5.28 -0.45 -0.51
C LEU A 21 -6.13 0.20 0.59
N LYS A 22 -6.49 -0.55 1.64
CA LYS A 22 -7.13 0.03 2.84
C LYS A 22 -6.20 0.99 3.57
N ALA A 23 -4.91 0.67 3.72
CA ALA A 23 -3.91 1.57 4.30
C ALA A 23 -3.74 2.87 3.49
N ILE A 24 -3.65 2.78 2.16
CA ILE A 24 -3.55 3.95 1.28
C ILE A 24 -4.82 4.82 1.38
N ARG A 25 -6.00 4.20 1.46
CA ARG A 25 -7.26 4.93 1.69
C ARG A 25 -7.28 5.61 3.05
N LEU A 26 -6.78 4.97 4.10
CA LEU A 26 -6.65 5.60 5.41
C LEU A 26 -5.75 6.84 5.35
N ILE A 27 -4.61 6.76 4.65
CA ILE A 27 -3.73 7.92 4.42
C ILE A 27 -4.52 9.05 3.73
N ASP A 28 -5.26 8.75 2.67
CA ASP A 28 -6.09 9.75 1.99
C ASP A 28 -7.15 10.35 2.92
N GLU A 29 -7.88 9.53 3.67
CA GLU A 29 -8.92 9.99 4.61
C GLU A 29 -8.36 10.92 5.69
N ARG A 30 -7.15 10.63 6.18
CA ARG A 30 -6.49 11.41 7.25
C ARG A 30 -5.80 12.67 6.71
N VAL A 31 -5.22 12.61 5.52
CA VAL A 31 -4.40 13.70 4.96
C VAL A 31 -5.21 14.65 4.09
N ALA A 32 -6.24 14.16 3.36
CA ALA A 32 -7.00 14.98 2.43
C ALA A 32 -7.74 16.17 3.08
N PRO A 33 -8.23 16.10 4.33
CA PRO A 33 -8.79 17.27 5.03
C PRO A 33 -7.77 18.40 5.24
N LEU A 34 -6.47 18.08 5.23
CA LEU A 34 -5.38 19.02 5.53
C LEU A 34 -4.70 19.52 4.26
N LEU A 35 -4.41 18.62 3.32
CA LEU A 35 -3.65 18.92 2.10
C LEU A 35 -4.50 18.94 0.82
N GLY A 36 -5.76 18.49 0.90
CA GLY A 36 -6.65 18.32 -0.24
C GLY A 36 -6.45 17.00 -0.99
N LYS A 37 -7.55 16.47 -1.56
CA LYS A 37 -7.59 15.19 -2.29
C LYS A 37 -6.66 15.12 -3.50
N ALA A 38 -6.41 16.26 -4.15
CA ALA A 38 -5.50 16.31 -5.30
C ALA A 38 -4.05 16.04 -4.84
N THR A 39 -3.65 16.68 -3.75
CA THR A 39 -2.31 16.55 -3.17
C THR A 39 -2.07 15.15 -2.63
N THR A 40 -3.05 14.55 -1.94
CA THR A 40 -2.93 13.17 -1.44
C THR A 40 -2.82 12.14 -2.55
N ARG A 41 -3.55 12.32 -3.65
CA ARG A 41 -3.41 11.45 -4.83
C ARG A 41 -2.05 11.61 -5.49
N ALA A 42 -1.60 12.85 -5.67
CA ALA A 42 -0.27 13.14 -6.22
C ALA A 42 0.86 12.59 -5.34
N LEU A 43 0.66 12.51 -4.02
CA LEU A 43 1.60 11.88 -3.08
C LEU A 43 1.76 10.38 -3.40
N VAL A 44 0.65 9.66 -3.53
CA VAL A 44 0.66 8.21 -3.83
C VAL A 44 1.21 7.94 -5.24
N GLU A 45 0.78 8.71 -6.23
CA GLU A 45 1.29 8.61 -7.61
C GLU A 45 2.79 8.93 -7.68
N GLY A 46 3.24 9.95 -6.94
CA GLY A 46 4.65 10.34 -6.82
C GLY A 46 5.50 9.25 -6.17
N ALA A 47 5.00 8.64 -5.09
CA ALA A 47 5.64 7.50 -4.44
C ALA A 47 5.78 6.31 -5.41
N ALA A 48 4.70 5.97 -6.14
CA ALA A 48 4.72 4.91 -7.14
C ALA A 48 5.77 5.16 -8.24
N ARG A 49 5.89 6.42 -8.72
CA ARG A 49 6.90 6.81 -9.72
C ARG A 49 8.33 6.66 -9.22
N ARG A 50 8.59 6.87 -7.92
CA ARG A 50 9.92 6.72 -7.33
C ARG A 50 10.34 5.25 -7.23
N ILE A 51 9.41 4.36 -6.89
CA ILE A 51 9.72 2.94 -6.67
C ILE A 51 9.57 2.06 -7.92
N MET A 52 8.93 2.53 -8.99
CA MET A 52 8.60 1.68 -10.16
C MET A 52 9.82 1.05 -10.85
N LYS A 53 11.03 1.60 -10.67
CA LYS A 53 12.26 0.97 -11.19
C LYS A 53 12.62 -0.31 -10.44
N GLN A 54 12.36 -0.34 -9.13
CA GLN A 54 12.62 -1.47 -8.25
C GLN A 54 11.43 -2.44 -8.20
N TYR A 55 10.21 -1.91 -8.27
CA TYR A 55 8.96 -2.67 -8.27
C TYR A 55 8.11 -2.33 -9.50
N PRO A 56 8.46 -2.81 -10.71
CA PRO A 56 7.76 -2.45 -11.95
C PRO A 56 6.28 -2.82 -11.95
N PHE A 57 5.92 -3.84 -11.19
CA PHE A 57 4.53 -4.28 -11.05
C PHE A 57 3.62 -3.25 -10.35
N LEU A 58 4.17 -2.24 -9.68
CA LEU A 58 3.41 -1.12 -9.10
C LEU A 58 3.25 0.07 -10.04
N HIS A 59 3.76 0.00 -11.28
CA HIS A 59 3.66 1.08 -12.27
C HIS A 59 2.22 1.56 -12.48
N PHE A 60 1.23 0.66 -12.38
CA PHE A 60 -0.17 1.04 -12.58
C PHE A 60 -0.65 2.12 -11.59
N LEU A 61 -0.07 2.21 -10.38
CA LEU A 61 -0.36 3.25 -9.39
C LEU A 61 0.23 4.62 -9.76
N ALA A 62 1.18 4.68 -10.70
CA ALA A 62 1.77 5.93 -11.19
C ALA A 62 0.94 6.57 -12.32
N ILE A 63 0.09 5.79 -12.98
CA ILE A 63 -0.69 6.20 -14.17
C ILE A 63 -2.21 6.13 -13.95
N ARG A 64 -2.66 5.49 -12.87
CA ARG A 64 -4.07 5.41 -12.47
C ARG A 64 -4.19 5.68 -10.97
N PRO A 65 -5.24 6.41 -10.55
CA PRO A 65 -5.45 6.68 -9.14
C PRO A 65 -5.80 5.39 -8.40
N TYR A 66 -5.26 5.22 -7.19
CA TYR A 66 -5.53 4.05 -6.33
C TYR A 66 -7.03 3.85 -6.02
N THR A 67 -7.84 4.90 -6.17
CA THR A 67 -9.30 4.83 -6.00
C THR A 67 -10.00 4.01 -7.07
N GLU A 68 -9.38 3.85 -8.25
CA GLU A 68 -9.90 3.07 -9.38
C GLU A 68 -9.36 1.62 -9.37
N VAL A 69 -8.54 1.29 -8.38
CA VAL A 69 -7.90 -0.01 -8.28
C VAL A 69 -8.85 -1.03 -7.66
N ILE A 70 -9.09 -2.12 -8.38
CA ILE A 70 -9.90 -3.26 -7.96
C ILE A 70 -8.96 -4.43 -7.63
N PRO A 71 -8.96 -4.97 -6.39
CA PRO A 71 -8.02 -6.03 -5.98
C PRO A 71 -8.03 -7.27 -6.89
N SER A 72 -9.22 -7.73 -7.32
CA SER A 72 -9.35 -8.90 -8.19
C SER A 72 -8.68 -8.69 -9.56
N VAL A 73 -8.79 -7.49 -10.13
CA VAL A 73 -8.16 -7.13 -11.41
C VAL A 73 -6.64 -7.03 -11.28
N ILE A 74 -6.13 -6.57 -10.13
CA ILE A 74 -4.68 -6.59 -9.86
C ILE A 74 -4.16 -8.02 -9.87
N GLN A 75 -4.89 -8.99 -9.30
CA GLN A 75 -4.38 -10.35 -9.21
C GLN A 75 -4.06 -10.96 -10.57
N GLU A 76 -4.90 -10.68 -11.57
CA GLU A 76 -4.66 -11.11 -12.95
C GLU A 76 -3.41 -10.44 -13.54
N GLN A 77 -3.26 -9.14 -13.34
CA GLN A 77 -2.12 -8.35 -13.83
C GLN A 77 -0.80 -8.74 -13.17
N LEU A 78 -0.85 -9.21 -11.92
CA LEU A 78 0.33 -9.55 -11.13
C LEU A 78 0.64 -11.05 -11.13
N SER A 79 0.12 -11.85 -12.06
CA SER A 79 0.21 -13.32 -12.08
C SER A 79 1.61 -13.95 -11.94
N GLY A 80 2.70 -13.17 -12.05
CA GLY A 80 4.08 -13.61 -11.78
C GLY A 80 4.74 -13.11 -10.48
N VAL A 81 4.02 -12.34 -9.64
CA VAL A 81 4.54 -11.75 -8.40
C VAL A 81 4.11 -12.59 -7.20
N THR A 82 5.02 -12.92 -6.30
CA THR A 82 4.71 -13.63 -5.04
C THR A 82 4.01 -12.70 -4.04
N SER A 83 3.32 -13.25 -3.03
CA SER A 83 2.74 -12.43 -1.96
C SER A 83 3.79 -11.64 -1.18
N THR A 84 4.99 -12.21 -1.00
CA THR A 84 6.12 -11.55 -0.34
C THR A 84 6.66 -10.39 -1.17
N GLU A 85 6.97 -10.60 -2.46
CA GLU A 85 7.44 -9.51 -3.33
C GLU A 85 6.41 -8.37 -3.43
N LEU A 86 5.12 -8.73 -3.48
CA LEU A 86 4.03 -7.76 -3.48
C LEU A 86 4.00 -6.95 -2.19
N ALA A 87 4.13 -7.60 -1.03
CA ALA A 87 4.18 -6.91 0.26
C ALA A 87 5.41 -5.99 0.36
N ASP A 88 6.57 -6.44 -0.10
CA ASP A 88 7.80 -5.63 -0.10
C ASP A 88 7.64 -4.38 -0.94
N GLY A 89 7.08 -4.50 -2.15
CA GLY A 89 6.81 -3.35 -3.01
C GLY A 89 5.79 -2.39 -2.40
N LEU A 90 4.73 -2.89 -1.79
CA LEU A 90 3.70 -2.05 -1.17
C LEU A 90 4.18 -1.40 0.13
N ASN A 91 5.08 -2.04 0.88
CA ASN A 91 5.79 -1.40 2.00
C ASN A 91 6.65 -0.24 1.51
N ALA A 92 7.46 -0.46 0.46
CA ALA A 92 8.27 0.61 -0.13
C ALA A 92 7.41 1.79 -0.63
N LEU A 93 6.21 1.50 -1.15
CA LEU A 93 5.25 2.54 -1.53
C LEU A 93 4.78 3.37 -0.33
N LEU A 94 4.44 2.72 0.79
CA LEU A 94 4.04 3.41 2.01
C LEU A 94 5.19 4.25 2.58
N ASP A 95 6.41 3.71 2.61
CA ASP A 95 7.60 4.44 3.08
C ASP A 95 7.80 5.73 2.28
N GLU A 96 7.66 5.67 0.96
CA GLU A 96 7.76 6.82 0.07
C GLU A 96 6.59 7.81 0.21
N CYS A 97 5.40 7.33 0.57
CA CYS A 97 4.27 8.19 0.92
C CYS A 97 4.53 8.93 2.23
N PHE A 98 5.04 8.25 3.26
CA PHE A 98 5.38 8.87 4.55
C PHE A 98 6.57 9.82 4.43
N ALA A 99 7.56 9.51 3.60
CA ALA A 99 8.65 10.42 3.29
C ALA A 99 8.11 11.73 2.67
N GLY A 100 7.27 11.63 1.63
CA GLY A 100 6.66 12.82 1.02
C GLY A 100 5.72 13.57 1.97
N LEU A 101 5.00 12.86 2.85
CA LEU A 101 4.17 13.52 3.86
C LEU A 101 5.00 14.28 4.89
N ARG A 102 6.14 13.73 5.33
CA ARG A 102 7.10 14.42 6.20
C ARG A 102 7.69 15.65 5.52
N GLU A 103 8.03 15.56 4.24
CA GLU A 103 8.51 16.73 3.48
C GLU A 103 7.47 17.86 3.44
N LEU A 104 6.19 17.52 3.28
CA LEU A 104 5.10 18.49 3.18
C LEU A 104 4.66 19.06 4.53
N THR A 105 4.74 18.26 5.61
CA THR A 105 4.04 18.57 6.87
C THR A 105 4.91 18.45 8.12
N GLY A 106 6.17 18.09 7.96
CA GLY A 106 7.06 17.77 9.08
C GLY A 106 6.51 16.61 9.91
N GLU A 107 6.61 16.73 11.23
CA GLU A 107 6.19 15.71 12.19
C GLU A 107 4.70 15.83 12.61
N LEU A 108 3.93 16.71 11.98
CA LEU A 108 2.56 17.01 12.41
C LEU A 108 1.56 15.89 12.11
N ILE A 109 1.76 15.16 11.01
CA ILE A 109 0.82 14.14 10.52
C ILE A 109 1.48 12.77 10.40
N ALA A 110 2.69 12.71 9.84
CA ALA A 110 3.30 11.44 9.45
C ALA A 110 3.52 10.46 10.62
N PRO A 111 4.04 10.85 11.80
CA PRO A 111 4.24 9.92 12.91
C PRO A 111 2.96 9.24 13.43
N PRO A 112 1.90 9.98 13.85
CA PRO A 112 0.69 9.32 14.36
C PRO A 112 -0.04 8.51 13.28
N LEU A 113 0.01 8.95 12.02
CA LEU A 113 -0.59 8.21 10.91
C LEU A 113 0.18 6.93 10.58
N HIS A 114 1.50 6.95 10.69
CA HIS A 114 2.34 5.77 10.49
C HIS A 114 2.00 4.67 11.50
N ASP A 115 1.84 5.02 12.78
CA ASP A 115 1.44 4.05 13.80
C ASP A 115 0.05 3.46 13.53
N GLU A 116 -0.90 4.28 13.07
CA GLU A 116 -2.25 3.84 12.69
C GLU A 116 -2.21 2.86 11.50
N VAL A 117 -1.44 3.19 10.45
CA VAL A 117 -1.27 2.34 9.27
C VAL A 117 -0.61 1.00 9.62
N ILE A 118 0.46 1.02 10.43
CA ILE A 118 1.13 -0.21 10.89
C ILE A 118 0.18 -1.07 11.73
N HIS A 119 -0.62 -0.46 12.60
CA HIS A 119 -1.62 -1.19 13.37
C HIS A 119 -2.66 -1.87 12.47
N GLN A 120 -3.16 -1.16 11.45
CA GLN A 120 -4.12 -1.70 10.49
C GLN A 120 -3.55 -2.87 9.68
N LEU A 121 -2.30 -2.76 9.21
CA LEU A 121 -1.64 -3.85 8.46
C LEU A 121 -1.47 -5.10 9.33
N ARG A 122 -1.10 -4.95 10.61
CA ARG A 122 -0.96 -6.08 11.55
C ARG A 122 -2.26 -6.79 11.86
N GLN A 123 -3.41 -6.12 11.75
CA GLN A 123 -4.71 -6.76 11.94
C GLN A 123 -5.17 -7.58 10.73
N THR A 124 -4.49 -7.44 9.59
CA THR A 124 -4.88 -8.05 8.31
C THR A 124 -3.89 -9.14 7.85
N GLN A 125 -2.80 -9.35 8.59
CA GLN A 125 -1.77 -10.38 8.38
C GLN A 125 -1.93 -11.53 9.37
#